data_AF-A0A1G6CH95-F1
#
_entry.id   AF-A0A1G6CH95-F1
#
_cell.length_a   1.000
_cell.length_b   1.000
_cell.length_c   1.000
_cell.angle_alpha   90.00
_cell.angle_beta   90.00
_cell.angle_gamma   90.00
#
_symmetry.space_group_name_H-M   'P 1'
#
loop_
_entity.id
_entity.type
_entity.pdbx_description
1 polymer ?
#
loop_
_entity_poly.entity_id
_entity_poly.type
_entity_poly.pdbx_seq_one_letter_code
_entity_poly.pdbx_strand_id
1 'polypeptide(L)' 'MMNFGALMKLKGIRDEFAQNHPGVSHFFRDEIMTGLPEGTILEISVTKPGEEKVTSNMKVNEKDLEIFRTLGELSK' A
#
# COMPACT_ATOMS: atom_id res chain seq x y z
N MET A 1 -13.93 -17.15 -1.60
CA MET A 1 -13.49 -17.57 -2.95
C MET A 1 -13.50 -16.35 -3.86
N MET A 2 -12.34 -15.95 -4.39
CA MET A 2 -12.29 -14.97 -5.48
C MET A 2 -12.88 -15.62 -6.74
N ASN A 3 -13.77 -14.90 -7.44
CA ASN A 3 -14.32 -15.31 -8.73
C ASN A 3 -13.96 -14.27 -9.80
N PHE A 4 -14.19 -14.60 -11.07
CA PHE A 4 -13.81 -13.73 -12.19
C PHE A 4 -14.46 -12.33 -12.12
N GLY A 5 -15.73 -12.26 -11.73
CA GLY A 5 -16.43 -10.97 -11.57
C GLY A 5 -15.83 -10.10 -10.45
N ALA A 6 -15.46 -10.72 -9.33
CA ALA A 6 -14.78 -10.04 -8.23
C ALA A 6 -13.38 -9.55 -8.63
N LEU A 7 -12.62 -10.34 -9.41
CA LEU A 7 -11.32 -9.92 -9.96
C LEU A 7 -11.45 -8.71 -10.90
N MET A 8 -12.42 -8.75 -11.83
CA MET A 8 -12.65 -7.65 -12.77
C MET A 8 -13.06 -6.36 -12.06
N LYS A 9 -13.91 -6.46 -11.04
CA LYS A 9 -14.28 -5.32 -10.19
C LYS A 9 -13.06 -4.75 -9.44
N LEU A 10 -12.23 -5.62 -8.87
CA LEU A 10 -11.01 -5.21 -8.18
C LEU A 10 -10.03 -4.50 -9.12
N LYS A 11 -9.87 -5.02 -10.35
CA LYS A 11 -9.06 -4.37 -11.40
C LYS A 11 -9.58 -2.96 -11.72
N GLY A 12 -10.89 -2.81 -11.92
CA GLY A 12 -11.48 -1.49 -12.18
C GLY A 12 -11.22 -0.49 -11.06
N ILE A 13 -11.43 -0.90 -9.80
CA ILE A 13 -11.17 -0.06 -8.62
C ILE A 13 -9.69 0.33 -8.53
N ARG A 14 -8.77 -0.62 -8.81
CA ARG A 14 -7.33 -0.35 -8.83
C ARG A 14 -6.97 0.67 -9.91
N ASP A 15 -7.50 0.51 -11.12
CA ASP A 15 -7.19 1.37 -12.27
C ASP A 15 -7.71 2.80 -12.03
N GLU A 16 -8.92 2.94 -11.47
CA GLU A 16 -9.49 4.23 -11.06
C GLU A 16 -8.68 4.90 -9.94
N PHE A 17 -8.26 4.13 -8.92
CA PHE A 17 -7.41 4.65 -7.84
C PHE A 17 -6.07 5.17 -8.38
N ALA A 18 -5.43 4.43 -9.28
CA ALA A 18 -4.17 4.84 -9.90
C ALA A 18 -4.34 6.10 -10.76
N GLN A 19 -5.49 6.26 -11.43
CA GLN A 19 -5.81 7.46 -12.19
C GLN A 19 -6.06 8.68 -11.30
N ASN A 20 -6.81 8.51 -10.20
CA ASN A 20 -7.14 9.61 -9.28
C ASN A 20 -5.93 10.03 -8.42
N HIS A 21 -5.02 9.09 -8.12
CA HIS A 21 -3.90 9.30 -7.21
C HIS A 21 -2.57 8.73 -7.76
N PRO A 22 -2.08 9.20 -8.92
CA PRO A 22 -0.92 8.61 -9.59
C PRO A 22 0.35 8.64 -8.73
N GLY A 23 0.58 9.73 -8.00
CA GLY A 23 1.74 9.86 -7.10
C GLY A 23 1.72 8.83 -5.95
N VAL A 24 0.55 8.63 -5.33
CA VAL A 24 0.37 7.64 -4.25
C VAL A 24 0.52 6.23 -4.81
N SER A 25 -0.08 5.95 -5.98
CA SER A 25 0.02 4.65 -6.63
C SER A 25 1.47 4.28 -6.97
N HIS A 26 2.24 5.23 -7.52
CA HIS A 26 3.67 5.04 -7.79
C HIS A 26 4.47 4.81 -6.52
N PHE A 27 4.25 5.62 -5.48
CA PHE A 27 4.93 5.45 -4.20
C PHE A 27 4.71 4.05 -3.61
N PHE A 28 3.46 3.57 -3.55
CA PHE A 28 3.19 2.21 -3.06
C PHE A 28 3.88 1.14 -3.91
N ARG A 29 3.82 1.25 -5.24
CA ARG A 29 4.43 0.28 -6.15
C ARG A 29 5.94 0.24 -6.00
N ASP A 30 6.59 1.40 -6.01
CA ASP A 30 8.04 1.50 -6.16
C ASP A 30 8.77 1.38 -4.83
N GLU A 31 8.19 1.91 -3.74
CA GLU A 31 8.83 1.96 -2.43
C GLU A 31 8.37 0.86 -1.48
N ILE A 32 7.12 0.39 -1.58
CA ILE A 32 6.56 -0.60 -0.63
C ILE A 32 6.50 -2.00 -1.25
N MET A 33 5.96 -2.14 -2.46
CA MET A 33 5.73 -3.46 -3.08
C MET A 33 7.00 -4.12 -3.63
N THR A 34 8.08 -3.36 -3.81
CA THR A 34 9.42 -3.89 -4.14
C THR A 34 10.11 -4.54 -2.93
N GLY A 35 9.51 -4.43 -1.75
CA GLY A 35 10.01 -4.94 -0.49
C GLY A 35 10.74 -3.84 0.31
N LEU A 36 10.49 -3.81 1.61
CA LEU A 36 11.10 -2.84 2.52
C LEU A 36 12.30 -3.48 3.23
N PRO A 37 13.49 -2.88 3.22
CA PRO A 37 14.59 -3.37 4.05
C PRO A 37 14.29 -3.29 5.56
N GLU A 38 14.89 -4.16 6.37
CA GLU A 38 14.84 -4.01 7.82
C GLU A 38 15.41 -2.65 8.26
N GLY A 39 14.80 -2.03 9.25
CA GLY A 39 15.20 -0.72 9.76
C GLY A 39 14.60 0.44 8.97
N THR A 40 13.90 0.18 7.87
CA THR A 40 13.13 1.21 7.14
C THR A 40 12.13 1.87 8.09
N ILE A 41 12.08 3.20 8.08
CA ILE A 41 11.06 3.96 8.80
C ILE A 41 9.93 4.29 7.84
N LEU A 42 8.74 3.77 8.13
CA LEU A 42 7.51 4.20 7.48
C LEU A 42 6.85 5.26 8.34
N GLU A 43 6.54 6.41 7.77
CA GLU A 43 5.67 7.42 8.39
C GLU A 43 4.42 7.56 7.54
N ILE A 44 3.25 7.48 8.19
CA ILE A 44 1.96 7.72 7.55
C ILE A 44 1.28 8.90 8.24
N SER A 45 0.74 9.77 7.40
CA SER A 45 0.03 10.96 7.81
C SER A 45 -1.38 10.95 7.22
N VAL A 46 -2.38 11.21 8.04
CA VAL A 46 -3.78 11.32 7.62
C VAL A 46 -4.32 12.66 8.08
N THR A 47 -4.86 13.44 7.14
CA THR A 47 -5.60 14.67 7.42
C THR A 47 -7.00 14.49 6.88
N LYS A 48 -8.00 14.40 7.76
CA LYS A 48 -9.40 14.38 7.32
C LYS A 48 -9.91 15.82 7.13
N PRO A 49 -10.94 16.04 6.29
CA PRO A 49 -11.52 17.37 6.14
C PRO A 49 -11.96 17.96 7.49
N GLY A 50 -11.39 19.10 7.88
CA GLY A 50 -11.70 19.78 9.14
C GLY A 50 -11.08 19.19 10.40
N GLU A 51 -10.28 18.12 10.30
CA GLU A 51 -9.55 17.54 11.43
C GLU A 51 -8.06 17.88 11.35
N GLU A 52 -7.38 17.85 12.50
CA GLU A 52 -5.93 17.98 12.54
C GLU A 52 -5.24 16.77 11.90
N LYS A 53 -4.03 17.02 11.38
CA LYS A 53 -3.19 15.98 10.81
C LYS A 53 -2.74 15.01 11.90
N VAL A 54 -3.09 13.73 11.76
CA VAL A 54 -2.57 12.66 12.63
C VAL A 54 -1.43 11.96 11.92
N THR A 55 -0.30 11.78 12.60
CA THR A 55 0.90 11.13 12.07
C THR A 55 1.27 9.94 12.96
N SER A 56 1.65 8.83 12.34
CA SER A 56 2.19 7.66 13.02
C SER A 56 3.39 7.12 12.24
N ASN A 57 4.30 6.43 12.91
CA ASN A 57 5.43 5.79 12.27
C ASN A 57 5.69 4.39 12.81
N MET A 58 6.42 3.60 12.02
CA MET A 58 6.96 2.32 12.43
C MET A 58 8.36 2.12 11.87
N LYS A 59 9.19 1.37 12.60
CA LYS A 59 10.43 0.82 12.09
C LYS A 59 10.17 -0.64 11.70
N VAL A 60 10.40 -0.95 10.43
CA VAL A 60 10.25 -2.32 9.91
C VAL A 60 11.24 -3.23 10.62
N ASN A 61 10.72 -4.30 11.22
CA ASN A 61 11.52 -5.39 11.78
C ASN A 61 11.37 -6.67 10.94
N GLU A 62 12.19 -7.69 11.21
CA GLU A 62 12.20 -8.94 10.45
C GLU A 62 10.82 -9.63 10.34
N LYS A 63 9.96 -9.54 11.36
CA LYS A 63 8.63 -10.18 11.35
C LYS A 63 7.66 -9.46 10.42
N ASP A 64 7.83 -8.16 10.23
CA ASP A 64 6.99 -7.36 9.34
C ASP A 64 7.34 -7.61 7.87
N LEU A 65 8.61 -7.96 7.57
CA LEU A 65 9.08 -8.26 6.21
C LEU A 65 8.31 -9.41 5.55
N GLU A 66 7.92 -10.40 6.34
CA GLU A 66 7.16 -11.56 5.87
C GLU A 66 5.77 -11.15 5.36
N ILE A 67 5.14 -10.19 6.03
CA ILE A 67 3.83 -9.64 5.64
C ILE A 67 3.95 -8.89 4.31
N PHE A 68 4.97 -8.01 4.17
CA PHE A 68 5.16 -7.25 2.93
C PHE A 68 5.53 -8.14 1.74
N ARG A 69 6.33 -9.19 1.95
CA ARG A 69 6.62 -10.19 0.91
C ARG A 69 5.36 -10.91 0.44
N THR A 70 4.52 -11.36 1.38
CA THR A 70 3.26 -12.03 1.06
C THR A 70 2.32 -11.11 0.28
N LEU A 71 2.24 -9.82 0.65
CA LEU A 71 1.44 -8.83 -0.07
C LEU A 71 1.98 -8.57 -1.49
N GLY A 72 3.30 -8.53 -1.66
CA GLY A 72 3.94 -8.40 -2.98
C GLY A 72 3.65 -9.58 -3.90
N GLU A 73 3.68 -10.81 -3.39
CA GLU A 73 3.38 -12.02 -4.15
C GLU A 73 1.92 -12.10 -4.63
N LEU A 74 0.96 -11.65 -3.80
CA LEU A 74 -0.46 -11.59 -4.15
C LEU A 74 -0.80 -10.52 -5.19
N SER A 75 0.13 -9.60 -5.44
CA SER A 75 -0.05 -8.48 -6.38
C SER A 75 0.54 -8.72 -7.77
N LYS A 76 1.29 -9.81 -7.94
CA LYS A 76 1.75 -10.32 -9.24
C LYS A 76 0.61 -11.04 -9.96
#